data_AF-A0A7S4P2T8-F1
#
_entry.id   AF-A0A7S4P2T8-F1
#
_cell.length_a   1.000
_cell.length_b   1.000
_cell.length_c   1.000
_cell.angle_alpha   90.00
_cell.angle_beta   90.00
_cell.angle_gamma   90.00
#
_symmetry.space_group_name_H-M   'P 1'
#
loop_
_entity.id
_entity.type
_entity.pdbx_description
1 polymer ?
#
loop_
_entity_poly.entity_id
_entity_poly.type
_entity_poly.pdbx_seq_one_letter_code
_entity_poly.pdbx_strand_id
1 'polypeptide(L)'
;GTVDGETSALLTMHGIDDSPFSSAVLESIPTDIEVPPPGTNTTDRLDLRESEFVCSIDPSTARDLDDALSVRKLRNGNFRVGVHIADVSEYVPENSDVDLE
;
A
#
# COMPACT_ATOMS: atom_id res chain seq x y z
N GLY A 1 -12.36 -2.62 -33.95
CA GLY A 1 -11.03 -3.25 -33.90
C GLY A 1 -11.06 -4.43 -32.95
N THR A 2 -9.89 -4.94 -32.59
CA THR A 2 -9.73 -5.89 -31.48
C THR A 2 -9.84 -5.13 -30.15
N VAL A 3 -10.23 -5.81 -29.07
CA VAL A 3 -10.31 -5.19 -27.73
C VAL A 3 -9.00 -4.49 -27.38
N ASP A 4 -7.86 -5.14 -27.60
CA ASP A 4 -6.54 -4.57 -27.30
C ASP A 4 -6.23 -3.30 -28.11
N GLY A 5 -6.62 -3.28 -29.39
CA GLY A 5 -6.40 -2.12 -30.25
C GLY A 5 -7.26 -0.93 -29.84
N GLU A 6 -8.51 -1.16 -29.45
CA GLU A 6 -9.40 -0.11 -28.93
C GLU A 6 -8.92 0.41 -27.57
N THR A 7 -8.46 -0.48 -26.67
CA THR A 7 -7.91 -0.10 -25.36
C THR A 7 -6.68 0.79 -25.52
N SER A 8 -5.72 0.41 -26.37
CA SER A 8 -4.51 1.20 -26.62
C SER A 8 -4.84 2.58 -27.21
N ALA A 9 -5.80 2.64 -28.14
CA ALA A 9 -6.27 3.91 -28.69
C ALA A 9 -6.90 4.81 -27.60
N LEU A 10 -7.70 4.24 -26.69
CA LEU A 10 -8.30 4.99 -25.57
C LEU A 10 -7.24 5.55 -24.62
N LEU A 11 -6.26 4.73 -24.21
CA LEU A 11 -5.17 5.16 -23.33
C LEU A 11 -4.40 6.34 -23.95
N THR A 12 -4.03 6.20 -25.23
CA THR A 12 -3.31 7.24 -25.97
C THR A 12 -4.13 8.53 -26.12
N MET A 13 -5.41 8.43 -26.47
CA MET A 13 -6.30 9.59 -26.62
C MET A 13 -6.47 10.38 -25.32
N HIS A 14 -6.34 9.72 -24.18
CA HIS A 14 -6.48 10.34 -22.85
C HIS A 14 -5.14 10.67 -22.19
N GLY A 15 -4.00 10.43 -22.86
CA GLY A 15 -2.68 10.74 -22.33
C GLY A 15 -2.30 9.87 -21.12
N ILE A 16 -2.82 8.64 -21.05
CA ILE A 16 -2.45 7.66 -20.04
C ILE A 16 -1.22 6.91 -20.55
N ASP A 17 -0.12 7.00 -19.82
CA ASP A 17 1.09 6.23 -20.09
C ASP A 17 0.89 4.79 -19.57
N ASP A 18 0.93 3.82 -20.49
CA ASP A 18 0.87 2.39 -20.19
C ASP A 18 2.21 1.68 -20.48
N SER A 19 3.28 2.44 -20.70
CA SER A 19 4.61 1.88 -20.89
C SER A 19 5.16 1.26 -19.59
N PRO A 20 6.03 0.24 -19.68
CA PRO A 20 6.66 -0.32 -18.49
C PRO A 20 7.54 0.71 -17.79
N PHE A 21 7.58 0.67 -16.45
CA PHE A 21 8.47 1.49 -15.64
C PHE A 21 9.93 1.40 -16.11
N SER A 22 10.62 2.54 -16.01
CA SER A 22 12.04 2.62 -16.36
C SER A 22 12.92 1.80 -15.43
N SER A 23 14.13 1.44 -15.87
CA SER A 23 15.09 0.75 -15.00
C SER A 23 15.48 1.59 -13.79
N ALA A 24 15.54 2.92 -13.93
CA ALA A 24 15.84 3.84 -12.84
C ALA A 24 14.79 3.78 -11.73
N VAL A 25 13.49 3.80 -12.11
CA VAL A 25 12.37 3.61 -11.18
C VAL A 25 12.48 2.27 -10.45
N LEU A 26 12.67 1.18 -11.20
CA LEU A 26 12.74 -0.17 -10.62
C LEU A 26 13.94 -0.35 -9.67
N GLU A 27 15.07 0.29 -9.98
CA GLU A 27 16.29 0.27 -9.15
C GLU A 27 16.17 1.16 -7.90
N SER A 28 15.26 2.15 -7.91
CA SER A 28 15.03 3.04 -6.77
C SER A 28 14.18 2.43 -5.65
N ILE A 29 13.53 1.29 -5.92
CA ILE A 29 12.66 0.59 -4.97
C ILE A 29 13.48 -0.49 -4.24
N PRO A 30 13.40 -0.60 -2.89
CA PRO A 30 14.09 -1.65 -2.17
C PRO A 30 13.56 -3.04 -2.54
N THR A 31 14.48 -3.95 -2.88
CA THR A 31 14.16 -5.34 -3.25
C THR A 31 14.01 -6.27 -2.04
N ASP A 32 14.63 -5.91 -0.92
CA ASP A 32 14.61 -6.69 0.31
C ASP A 32 13.90 -5.87 1.40
N ILE A 33 12.69 -6.29 1.76
CA ILE A 33 11.92 -5.70 2.86
C ILE A 33 12.10 -6.55 4.11
N GLU A 34 12.82 -6.03 5.10
CA GLU A 34 12.92 -6.66 6.41
C GLU A 34 11.73 -6.29 7.29
N VAL A 35 10.95 -7.30 7.69
CA VAL A 35 9.88 -7.12 8.68
C VAL A 35 10.42 -7.44 10.07
N PRO A 36 10.43 -6.48 11.02
CA PRO A 36 10.88 -6.73 12.37
C PRO A 36 10.06 -7.85 13.04
N PRO A 37 10.66 -8.70 13.91
CA PRO A 37 9.93 -9.79 14.54
C PRO A 37 8.85 -9.28 15.51
N PRO A 38 7.80 -10.08 15.81
CA PRO A 38 6.79 -9.77 16.83
C PRO A 38 7.40 -9.35 18.17
N GLY A 39 6.79 -8.36 18.83
CA GLY A 39 7.25 -7.81 20.11
C GLY A 39 8.35 -6.77 20.00
N THR A 40 8.76 -6.39 18.78
CA THR A 40 9.70 -5.28 18.56
C THR A 40 8.93 -3.97 18.37
N ASN A 41 8.77 -3.21 19.47
CA ASN A 41 8.46 -1.79 19.34
C ASN A 41 9.78 -1.08 19.00
N THR A 42 9.91 -0.58 17.76
CA THR A 42 10.96 0.38 17.45
C THR A 42 10.55 1.75 18.00
N THR A 43 11.48 2.69 18.07
CA THR A 43 11.22 4.05 18.62
C THR A 43 10.03 4.73 17.93
N ASP A 44 9.76 4.39 16.67
CA ASP A 44 8.81 5.08 15.81
C ASP A 44 7.63 4.21 15.32
N ARG A 45 7.56 2.92 15.70
CA ARG A 45 6.44 2.03 15.34
C ARG A 45 5.86 1.31 16.55
N LEU A 46 4.53 1.22 16.58
CA LEU A 46 3.78 0.48 17.60
C LEU A 46 3.40 -0.90 17.07
N ASP A 47 3.80 -1.96 17.78
CA ASP A 47 3.42 -3.32 17.42
C ASP A 47 1.98 -3.64 17.85
N LEU A 48 1.08 -3.76 16.87
CA LEU A 48 -0.33 -4.09 17.05
C LEU A 48 -0.67 -5.55 16.74
N ARG A 49 0.31 -6.36 16.28
CA ARG A 49 0.06 -7.69 15.69
C ARG A 49 -0.62 -8.68 16.62
N GLU A 50 -0.33 -8.60 17.93
CA GLU A 50 -0.94 -9.47 18.94
C GLU A 50 -2.06 -8.78 19.73
N SER A 51 -2.09 -7.44 19.75
CA SER A 51 -2.95 -6.68 20.66
C SER A 51 -4.29 -6.26 20.05
N GLU A 52 -4.39 -6.22 18.73
CA GLU A 52 -5.60 -5.84 18.01
C GLU A 52 -5.92 -6.85 16.90
N PHE A 53 -7.21 -7.14 16.69
CA PHE A 53 -7.67 -7.89 15.53
C PHE A 53 -7.85 -6.92 14.36
N VAL A 54 -7.04 -7.09 13.32
CA VAL A 54 -6.99 -6.22 12.14
C VAL A 54 -7.44 -7.01 10.90
N CYS A 55 -8.31 -6.41 10.08
CA CYS A 55 -8.77 -7.00 8.81
C CYS A 55 -9.05 -5.92 7.76
N SER A 56 -8.91 -6.24 6.47
CA SER A 56 -9.36 -5.41 5.36
C SER A 56 -10.71 -5.94 4.80
N ILE A 57 -11.42 -5.12 4.04
CA ILE A 57 -12.72 -5.47 3.44
C ILE A 57 -12.71 -5.07 1.97
N ASP A 58 -12.37 -6.03 1.12
CA ASP A 58 -12.06 -5.77 -0.29
C ASP A 58 -12.81 -6.72 -1.24
N PRO A 59 -13.02 -6.35 -2.51
CA PRO A 59 -13.45 -7.27 -3.55
C PRO A 59 -12.48 -8.45 -3.70
N SER A 60 -12.99 -9.61 -4.12
CA SER A 60 -12.16 -10.81 -4.33
C SER A 60 -11.09 -10.66 -5.42
N THR A 61 -11.14 -9.59 -6.21
CA THR A 61 -10.21 -9.29 -7.29
C THR A 61 -9.20 -8.20 -6.94
N ALA A 62 -9.25 -7.64 -5.72
CA ALA A 62 -8.31 -6.62 -5.27
C ALA A 62 -6.88 -7.17 -5.24
N ARG A 63 -5.90 -6.34 -5.63
CA ARG A 63 -4.47 -6.69 -5.62
C ARG A 63 -3.66 -5.79 -4.68
N ASP A 64 -4.18 -4.59 -4.48
CA ASP A 64 -3.73 -3.47 -3.68
C ASP A 64 -4.60 -3.40 -2.43
N LEU A 65 -4.01 -3.72 -1.27
CA LEU A 65 -4.67 -3.70 0.04
C LEU A 65 -4.04 -2.58 0.87
N ASP A 66 -4.53 -1.36 0.67
CA ASP A 66 -3.91 -0.17 1.24
C ASP A 66 -4.47 0.22 2.61
N ASP A 67 -5.62 -0.33 3.00
CA ASP A 67 -6.26 -0.05 4.27
C ASP A 67 -6.66 -1.31 5.05
N ALA A 68 -6.68 -1.17 6.37
CA ALA A 68 -7.22 -2.16 7.27
C ALA A 68 -7.89 -1.50 8.48
N LEU A 69 -8.79 -2.23 9.12
CA LEU A 69 -9.59 -1.76 10.23
C LEU A 69 -9.43 -2.67 11.44
N SER A 70 -9.50 -2.07 12.63
CA SER A 70 -9.68 -2.81 13.88
C SER A 70 -10.73 -2.15 14.77
N VAL A 71 -11.45 -2.97 15.53
CA VAL A 71 -12.43 -2.48 16.51
C VAL A 71 -12.39 -3.32 17.78
N ARG A 72 -12.30 -2.65 18.93
CA ARG A 72 -12.34 -3.31 20.23
C ARG A 72 -13.09 -2.49 21.26
N LYS A 73 -13.99 -3.15 21.99
CA LYS A 73 -14.68 -2.54 23.13
C LYS A 73 -13.73 -2.44 24.33
N LEU A 74 -13.69 -1.27 24.95
CA LEU A 74 -12.89 -0.97 26.12
C LEU A 74 -13.67 -1.25 27.41
N ARG A 75 -12.96 -1.39 28.53
CA ARG A 75 -13.56 -1.68 29.85
C ARG A 75 -14.54 -0.60 30.31
N ASN A 76 -14.34 0.65 29.87
CA ASN A 76 -15.23 1.77 30.18
C ASN A 76 -16.48 1.83 29.28
N GLY A 77 -16.69 0.83 28.42
CA GLY A 77 -17.85 0.76 27.53
C GLY A 77 -17.67 1.45 26.17
N ASN A 78 -16.63 2.28 26.01
CA ASN A 78 -16.30 2.94 24.74
C ASN A 78 -15.65 1.95 23.76
N PHE A 79 -15.47 2.38 22.52
CA PHE A 79 -14.75 1.62 21.50
C PHE A 79 -13.42 2.29 21.15
N ARG A 80 -12.41 1.48 20.90
CA ARG A 80 -11.23 1.86 20.14
C ARG A 80 -11.44 1.39 18.71
N VAL A 81 -11.34 2.31 17.76
CA VAL A 81 -11.39 2.04 16.33
C VAL A 81 -10.03 2.44 15.76
N GLY A 82 -9.41 1.56 14.99
CA GLY A 82 -8.18 1.81 14.27
C GLY A 82 -8.44 1.81 12.76
N VAL A 83 -7.89 2.80 12.07
CA VAL A 83 -7.74 2.83 10.62
C VAL A 83 -6.25 2.77 10.35
N HIS A 84 -5.82 1.72 9.65
CA HIS A 84 -4.42 1.42 9.39
C HIS A 84 -4.22 1.55 7.89
N ILE A 85 -3.31 2.43 7.48
CA ILE A 85 -3.01 2.70 6.06
C ILE A 85 -1.61 2.16 5.76
N ALA A 86 -1.43 1.57 4.58
CA ALA A 86 -0.13 1.15 4.09
C ALA A 86 0.84 2.34 4.08
N ASP A 87 2.01 2.14 4.67
CA ASP A 87 3.04 3.16 4.80
C ASP A 87 3.92 3.21 3.54
N VAL A 88 3.32 3.66 2.43
CA VAL A 88 3.99 3.78 1.13
C VAL A 88 5.18 4.75 1.22
N SER A 89 5.09 5.78 2.06
CA SER A 89 6.15 6.77 2.27
C SER A 89 7.46 6.21 2.80
N GLU A 90 7.45 5.06 3.48
CA GLU A 90 8.69 4.37 3.87
C GLU A 90 9.50 3.91 2.64
N TYR A 91 8.82 3.67 1.51
CA TYR A 91 9.41 3.06 0.30
C TYR A 91 9.48 3.99 -0.90
N VAL A 92 8.85 5.17 -0.83
CA VAL A 92 8.86 6.19 -1.90
C VAL A 92 9.51 7.46 -1.34
N PRO A 93 10.84 7.59 -1.44
CA PRO A 93 11.54 8.79 -0.98
C PRO A 93 11.18 10.00 -1.85
N GLU A 94 11.04 11.16 -1.22
CA GLU A 94 10.77 12.43 -1.91
C GLU A 94 11.86 12.73 -2.96
N ASN A 95 11.46 13.10 -4.17
CA ASN A 95 12.30 13.38 -5.33
C ASN A 95 13.13 12.17 -5.84
N SER A 96 12.76 10.95 -5.49
CA SER A 96 13.33 9.73 -6.10
C SER A 96 12.75 9.47 -7.49
N ASP A 97 13.37 8.58 -8.26
CA ASP A 97 12.85 8.22 -9.59
C ASP A 97 11.43 7.64 -9.51
N VAL A 98 11.11 6.86 -8.47
CA VAL A 98 9.74 6.34 -8.22
C VAL A 98 8.73 7.42 -7.77
N ASP A 99 9.17 8.54 -7.19
CA ASP A 99 8.28 9.66 -6.82
C ASP A 99 7.96 10.57 -8.02
N LEU A 100 8.90 10.68 -8.96
CA LEU A 100 8.77 11.55 -10.14
C LEU A 100 8.05 10.88 -11.32
N GLU A 101 7.91 9.56 -11.27
CA GLU A 101 7.15 8.76 -12.23
C GLU A 101 5.63 8.93 -12.05
#